data_AF-A0A1V4UEM9-F1
#
_entry.id   AF-A0A1V4UEM9-F1
#
_cell.length_a   1.000
_cell.length_b   1.000
_cell.length_c   1.000
_cell.angle_alpha   90.00
_cell.angle_beta   90.00
_cell.angle_gamma   90.00
#
_symmetry.space_group_name_H-M   'P 1'
#
loop_
_entity.id
_entity.type
_entity.pdbx_description
1 polymer ?
#
loop_
_entity_poly.entity_id
_entity_poly.type
_entity_poly.pdbx_seq_one_letter_code
_entity_poly.pdbx_strand_id
1 'polypeptide(L)'
;MTRRNATRGRRVEFLARDRLRDRGFCVIMSTGSRTPVDLVAGKHREVVFVQTRRLRRPVSDVHAVAARFRNDIVRLQGVYRRAELPVQLWIYTDREGWRFFTVHAGGVAEVSGDDA
;
A
#
# COMPACT_ATOMS: atom_id res chain seq x y z
N MET A 1 16.63 -32.85 -5.13
CA MET A 1 17.09 -32.18 -3.89
C MET A 1 17.70 -30.84 -4.31
N THR A 2 17.25 -29.64 -3.96
CA THR A 2 16.26 -29.18 -2.99
C THR A 2 15.83 -27.77 -3.43
N ARG A 3 14.53 -27.59 -3.74
CA ARG A 3 13.85 -26.30 -3.98
C ARG A 3 13.83 -25.46 -2.68
N ARG A 4 14.97 -24.91 -2.28
CA ARG A 4 15.08 -24.01 -1.13
C ARG A 4 15.87 -22.78 -1.56
N ASN A 5 15.22 -21.81 -2.21
CA ASN A 5 15.64 -20.39 -2.21
C ASN A 5 14.71 -19.44 -3.00
N ALA A 6 13.71 -19.91 -3.74
CA ALA A 6 12.79 -19.02 -4.48
C ALA A 6 11.65 -18.39 -3.63
N THR A 7 11.46 -18.83 -2.39
CA THR A 7 10.24 -18.57 -1.59
C THR A 7 10.45 -17.72 -0.33
N ARG A 8 11.63 -17.09 -0.14
CA ARG A 8 11.95 -16.34 1.09
C ARG A 8 11.85 -14.82 1.00
N GLY A 9 11.34 -14.27 -0.11
CA GLY A 9 11.27 -12.81 -0.29
C GLY A 9 10.35 -12.36 -1.41
N ARG A 10 9.03 -12.63 -1.33
CA ARG A 10 8.10 -11.83 -2.14
C ARG A 10 8.22 -10.38 -1.64
N ARG A 11 8.62 -9.46 -2.52
CA ARG A 11 8.55 -8.01 -2.20
C ARG A 11 7.12 -7.70 -1.79
N VAL A 12 6.96 -6.81 -0.79
CA VAL A 12 5.65 -6.39 -0.27
C VAL A 12 4.73 -5.87 -1.39
N GLU A 13 5.31 -5.24 -2.42
CA GLU A 13 4.64 -4.84 -3.66
C GLU A 13 3.96 -6.02 -4.39
N PHE A 14 4.64 -7.16 -4.54
CA PHE A 14 4.06 -8.35 -5.18
C PHE A 14 2.92 -8.95 -4.36
N LEU A 15 3.04 -8.94 -3.03
CA LEU A 15 1.95 -9.40 -2.15
C LEU A 15 0.73 -8.50 -2.27
N ALA A 16 0.92 -7.18 -2.34
CA ALA A 16 -0.18 -6.24 -2.56
C ALA A 16 -0.81 -6.42 -3.95
N ARG A 17 0.02 -6.61 -4.98
CA ARG A 17 -0.45 -6.89 -6.35
C ARG A 17 -1.32 -8.14 -6.40
N ASP A 18 -0.87 -9.23 -5.79
CA ASP A 18 -1.60 -10.49 -5.81
C ASP A 18 -2.94 -10.33 -5.08
N ARG A 19 -2.97 -9.66 -3.92
CA ARG A 19 -4.21 -9.32 -3.20
C ARG A 19 -5.19 -8.50 -4.05
N LEU A 20 -4.70 -7.48 -4.74
CA LEU A 20 -5.53 -6.64 -5.62
C LEU A 20 -6.08 -7.45 -6.81
N ARG A 21 -5.27 -8.34 -7.39
CA ARG A 21 -5.71 -9.22 -8.48
C ARG A 21 -6.77 -10.23 -8.03
N ASP A 22 -6.63 -10.78 -6.83
CA ASP A 22 -7.64 -11.68 -6.25
C ASP A 22 -8.99 -10.96 -6.03
N ARG A 23 -8.97 -9.63 -5.87
CA ARG A 23 -10.16 -8.76 -5.81
C ARG A 23 -10.63 -8.26 -7.18
N GLY A 24 -10.09 -8.79 -8.28
CA GLY A 24 -10.51 -8.49 -9.64
C GLY A 24 -9.90 -7.22 -10.24
N PHE A 25 -8.89 -6.62 -9.61
CA PHE A 25 -8.19 -5.47 -10.17
C PHE A 25 -7.15 -5.89 -11.22
N CYS A 26 -7.08 -5.12 -12.31
CA CYS A 26 -5.89 -5.05 -13.14
C CYS A 26 -4.87 -4.12 -12.46
N VAL A 27 -3.59 -4.54 -12.37
CA VAL A 27 -2.58 -3.85 -11.55
C VAL A 27 -1.34 -3.54 -12.38
N ILE A 28 -0.97 -2.25 -12.41
CA ILE A 28 0.29 -1.74 -12.94
C ILE A 28 1.23 -1.50 -11.76
N MET A 29 2.46 -2.02 -11.84
CA MET A 29 3.51 -1.73 -10.86
C MET A 29 4.37 -0.58 -11.37
N SER A 30 4.61 0.40 -10.51
CA SER A 30 5.57 1.47 -10.75
C SER A 30 7.00 0.91 -10.76
N THR A 31 7.81 1.35 -11.72
CA THR A 31 9.24 1.01 -11.77
C THR A 31 10.08 2.20 -11.32
N GLY A 32 10.87 2.01 -10.25
CA GLY A 32 11.86 2.97 -9.78
C GLY A 32 11.56 3.56 -8.41
N SER A 33 12.61 3.85 -7.62
CA SER A 33 12.49 4.32 -6.24
C SER A 33 11.90 5.72 -6.07
N ARG A 34 11.73 6.45 -7.18
CA ARG A 34 11.21 7.82 -7.20
C ARG A 34 9.76 7.91 -7.67
N THR A 35 9.04 6.81 -7.85
CA THR A 35 7.59 6.90 -8.12
C THR A 35 6.83 7.21 -6.83
N PRO A 36 5.69 7.93 -6.92
CA PRO A 36 4.97 8.36 -5.73
C PRO A 36 4.06 7.29 -5.12
N VAL A 37 3.76 6.24 -5.88
CA VAL A 37 3.10 5.02 -5.44
C VAL A 37 3.81 3.81 -6.03
N ASP A 38 3.62 2.64 -5.42
CA ASP A 38 4.19 1.39 -5.91
C ASP A 38 3.26 0.70 -6.91
N LEU A 39 1.94 0.84 -6.74
CA LEU A 39 0.94 0.22 -7.61
C LEU A 39 -0.17 1.21 -7.99
N VAL A 40 -0.70 1.03 -9.20
CA VAL A 40 -1.97 1.59 -9.65
C VAL A 40 -2.87 0.42 -10.02
N ALA A 41 -4.02 0.32 -9.38
CA ALA A 41 -4.97 -0.76 -9.60
C ALA A 41 -6.29 -0.21 -10.11
N GLY A 42 -6.84 -0.83 -11.15
CA GLY A 42 -8.11 -0.45 -11.76
C GLY A 42 -9.01 -1.65 -12.02
N LYS A 43 -10.30 -1.49 -11.75
CA LYS A 43 -11.39 -2.36 -12.23
C LYS A 43 -12.58 -1.49 -12.62
N HIS A 44 -13.71 -2.10 -13.01
CA HIS A 44 -14.88 -1.34 -13.46
C HIS A 44 -15.27 -0.24 -12.45
N ARG A 45 -15.16 1.03 -12.88
CA ARG A 45 -15.48 2.25 -12.09
C ARG A 45 -14.65 2.48 -10.82
N GLU A 46 -13.58 1.72 -10.60
CA GLU A 46 -12.74 1.84 -9.41
C GLU A 46 -11.27 1.94 -9.80
N VAL A 47 -10.58 2.94 -9.28
CA VAL A 47 -9.12 3.09 -9.40
C VAL A 47 -8.55 3.44 -8.02
N VAL A 48 -7.46 2.79 -7.64
CA VAL A 48 -6.74 3.08 -6.39
C VAL A 48 -5.24 3.14 -6.65
N PHE A 49 -4.60 4.15 -6.07
CA PHE A 49 -3.15 4.30 -6.03
C PHE A 49 -2.65 3.76 -4.69
N VAL A 50 -1.69 2.84 -4.71
CA VAL A 50 -1.23 2.14 -3.49
C VAL A 50 0.27 2.32 -3.32
N GLN A 51 0.67 2.86 -2.17
CA GLN A 51 2.04 2.80 -1.68
C GLN A 51 2.14 1.70 -0.63
N THR A 52 3.12 0.81 -0.78
CA THR A 52 3.37 -0.25 0.19
C THR A 52 4.58 0.06 1.06
N ARG A 53 4.50 -0.39 2.32
CA ARG A 53 5.59 -0.36 3.28
C ARG A 53 5.64 -1.69 4.02
N ARG A 54 6.84 -2.21 4.23
CA ARG A 54 7.07 -3.38 5.08
C ARG A 54 7.74 -2.94 6.38
N LEU A 55 7.17 -3.36 7.51
CA LEU A 55 7.78 -3.18 8.81
C LEU A 55 8.09 -4.53 9.45
N ARG A 56 9.20 -4.58 10.20
CA ARG A 56 9.53 -5.75 11.04
C ARG A 56 8.67 -5.84 12.30
N ARG A 57 8.24 -4.68 12.83
CA ARG A 57 7.44 -4.59 14.05
C ARG A 57 6.18 -3.75 13.76
N PRO A 58 5.03 -4.14 14.31
CA PRO A 58 3.81 -3.35 14.30
C PRO A 58 4.00 -1.92 14.82
N VAL A 59 3.08 -1.06 14.41
CA VAL A 59 2.92 0.30 14.91
C VAL A 59 1.60 0.33 15.67
N SER A 60 1.56 0.94 16.86
CA SER A 60 0.43 0.82 17.79
C SER A 60 -0.91 1.29 17.19
N ASP A 61 -0.91 2.46 16.56
CA ASP A 61 -2.13 3.17 16.17
C ASP A 61 -1.88 4.09 14.97
N VAL A 62 -2.97 4.71 14.49
CA VAL A 62 -2.96 5.63 13.34
C VAL A 62 -2.08 6.87 13.56
N HIS A 63 -1.96 7.38 14.79
CA HIS A 63 -1.11 8.54 15.07
C HIS A 63 0.38 8.17 14.98
N ALA A 64 0.75 7.00 15.50
CA ALA A 64 2.09 6.47 15.37
C ALA A 64 2.44 6.14 13.91
N VAL A 65 1.47 5.68 13.11
CA VAL A 65 1.62 5.55 11.64
C VAL A 65 1.84 6.91 10.99
N ALA A 66 1.01 7.91 11.30
CA ALA A 66 1.12 9.25 10.75
C ALA A 66 2.47 9.92 11.09
N ALA A 67 2.95 9.74 12.31
CA ALA A 67 4.25 10.24 12.75
C ALA A 67 5.40 9.53 12.02
N ARG A 68 5.35 8.18 11.94
CA ARG A 68 6.41 7.37 11.34
C ARG A 68 6.54 7.57 9.83
N PHE A 69 5.41 7.70 9.13
CA PHE A 69 5.35 7.79 7.67
C PHE A 69 5.02 9.18 7.16
N ARG A 70 5.26 10.23 7.96
CA ARG A 70 4.91 11.62 7.64
C ARG A 70 5.31 12.02 6.21
N ASN A 71 6.55 11.72 5.80
CA ASN A 71 7.05 12.09 4.48
C ASN A 71 6.33 11.35 3.34
N ASP A 72 6.03 10.07 3.55
CA ASP A 72 5.25 9.28 2.60
C ASP A 72 3.82 9.83 2.49
N ILE A 73 3.20 10.16 3.61
CA ILE A 73 1.84 10.72 3.66
C ILE A 73 1.79 12.08 2.94
N VAL A 74 2.72 13.00 3.22
CA VAL A 74 2.79 14.30 2.53
C VAL A 74 2.93 14.11 1.02
N ARG A 75 3.74 13.14 0.61
CA ARG A 75 3.92 12.81 -0.80
C ARG A 75 2.63 12.26 -1.43
N LEU A 76 1.97 11.32 -0.75
CA LEU A 76 0.72 10.71 -1.20
C LEU A 76 -0.44 11.70 -1.22
N GLN A 77 -0.48 12.67 -0.30
CA GLN A 77 -1.41 13.80 -0.34
C GLN A 77 -1.19 14.67 -1.59
N GLY A 78 0.05 14.76 -2.09
CA GLY A 78 0.34 15.38 -3.38
C GLY A 78 -0.26 14.61 -4.56
N VAL A 79 -0.27 13.27 -4.50
CA VAL A 79 -0.94 12.42 -5.51
C VAL A 79 -2.46 12.59 -5.42
N TYR A 80 -3.01 12.45 -4.22
CA TYR A 80 -4.44 12.59 -3.94
C TYR A 80 -5.01 13.90 -4.50
N ARG A 81 -4.35 15.03 -4.22
CA ARG A 81 -4.77 16.35 -4.70
C ARG A 81 -4.70 16.54 -6.22
N ARG A 82 -3.86 15.78 -6.93
CA ARG A 82 -3.69 15.90 -8.39
C ARG A 82 -4.58 14.94 -9.16
N ALA A 83 -4.76 13.75 -8.63
CA ALA A 83 -5.52 12.70 -9.28
C ALA A 83 -7.01 12.74 -8.92
N GLU A 84 -7.36 13.29 -7.75
CA GLU A 84 -8.71 13.24 -7.18
C GLU A 84 -9.28 11.81 -7.11
N LEU A 85 -8.39 10.83 -6.98
CA LEU A 85 -8.69 9.42 -6.90
C LEU A 85 -8.21 8.85 -5.56
N PRO A 86 -8.78 7.73 -5.10
CA PRO A 86 -8.35 7.05 -3.88
C PRO A 86 -6.84 6.78 -3.86
N VAL A 87 -6.19 7.21 -2.78
CA VAL A 87 -4.77 6.93 -2.51
C VAL A 87 -4.67 6.24 -1.16
N GLN A 88 -3.96 5.12 -1.11
CA GLN A 88 -3.81 4.32 0.09
C GLN A 88 -2.35 4.02 0.42
N LEU A 89 -2.05 3.97 1.71
CA LEU A 89 -0.80 3.47 2.29
C LEU A 89 -1.08 2.09 2.91
N TRP A 90 -0.42 1.05 2.40
CA TRP A 90 -0.55 -0.32 2.87
C TRP A 90 0.68 -0.72 3.64
N ILE A 91 0.50 -1.16 4.88
CA ILE A 91 1.58 -1.58 5.76
C ILE A 91 1.48 -3.07 5.98
N TYR A 92 2.53 -3.80 5.60
CA TYR A 92 2.67 -5.21 5.90
C TYR A 92 3.63 -5.42 7.06
N THR A 93 3.24 -6.26 8.01
CA THR A 93 4.17 -6.82 9.00
C THR A 93 4.08 -8.33 9.02
N ASP A 94 5.22 -9.00 9.28
CA ASP A 94 5.24 -10.46 9.34
C ASP A 94 4.43 -11.00 10.56
N ARG A 95 4.08 -10.13 11.53
CA ARG A 95 3.32 -10.51 12.74
C ARG A 95 1.81 -10.33 12.60
N GLU A 96 1.36 -9.24 11.97
CA GLU A 96 -0.06 -8.85 11.90
C GLU A 96 -0.63 -8.91 10.48
N GLY A 97 0.20 -9.15 9.46
CA GLY A 97 -0.24 -9.09 8.08
C GLY A 97 -0.46 -7.65 7.61
N TRP A 98 -1.53 -7.43 6.86
CA TRP A 98 -1.83 -6.15 6.24
C TRP A 98 -2.66 -5.22 7.11
N ARG A 99 -2.28 -3.94 7.11
CA ARG A 99 -3.09 -2.82 7.58
C ARG A 99 -3.17 -1.78 6.48
N PHE A 100 -4.34 -1.15 6.35
CA PHE A 100 -4.69 -0.32 5.21
C PHE A 100 -5.08 1.06 5.68
N PHE A 101 -4.56 2.09 5.02
CA PHE A 101 -4.81 3.47 5.40
C PHE A 101 -5.17 4.28 4.17
N THR A 102 -6.34 4.93 4.18
CA THR A 102 -6.69 5.92 3.16
C THR A 102 -6.00 7.24 3.47
N VAL A 103 -5.43 7.85 2.44
CA VAL A 103 -4.78 9.17 2.52
C VAL A 103 -5.78 10.24 2.14
N HIS A 104 -5.91 11.25 3.00
CA HIS A 104 -6.76 12.42 2.79
C HIS A 104 -5.92 13.70 2.90
N ALA A 105 -6.49 14.84 2.48
CA ALA A 105 -5.83 16.14 2.61
C ALA A 105 -5.38 16.46 4.06
N GLY A 106 -6.11 15.98 5.07
CA GLY A 106 -5.81 16.18 6.49
C GLY A 106 -4.91 15.12 7.16
N GLY A 107 -4.61 14.00 6.49
CA GLY A 107 -3.80 12.93 7.08
C GLY A 107 -4.14 11.54 6.55
N VAL A 108 -4.18 10.56 7.45
CA VAL A 108 -4.54 9.17 7.14
C VAL A 108 -5.62 8.65 8.07
N ALA A 109 -6.47 7.76 7.55
CA ALA A 109 -7.45 7.02 8.32
C ALA A 109 -7.28 5.52 8.03
N GLU A 110 -7.33 4.69 9.07
CA GLU A 110 -7.31 3.23 8.91
C GLU A 110 -8.65 2.75 8.32
N VAL A 111 -8.60 1.80 7.40
CA VAL A 111 -9.78 1.22 6.73
C VAL A 111 -9.76 -0.30 6.84
N SER A 112 -10.94 -0.92 6.73
CA SER A 112 -11.05 -2.38 6.71
C SER A 112 -10.34 -2.97 5.49
N GLY A 113 -9.88 -4.21 5.61
CA GLY A 113 -9.28 -4.93 4.49
C GLY A 113 -10.25 -5.24 3.35
N ASP A 114 -11.56 -5.13 3.59
CA ASP A 114 -12.60 -5.30 2.57
C ASP A 114 -12.78 -4.04 1.72
N ASP A 115 -12.59 -2.87 2.34
CA ASP A 115 -12.49 -1.56 1.68
C ASP A 115 -11.10 -1.37 1.01
N ALA A 116 -10.15 -2.20 1.47
CA ALA A 116 -8.75 -2.44 1.10
C ALA A 116 -8.43 -2.93 -0.31
#